data_AF-A0A524H273-F1
#
_entry.id   AF-A0A524H273-F1
#
_cell.length_a   1.000
_cell.length_b   1.000
_cell.length_c   1.000
_cell.angle_alpha   90.00
_cell.angle_beta   90.00
_cell.angle_gamma   90.00
#
_symmetry.space_group_name_H-M   'P 1'
#
loop_
_entity.id
_entity.type
_entity.pdbx_description
1 polymer ?
#
loop_
_entity_poly.entity_id
_entity_poly.type
_entity_poly.pdbx_seq_one_letter_code
_entity_poly.pdbx_strand_id
1 'polypeptide(L)' 'MEKIRISAVRYANTYPFIYGLRESGFYKKAIIETDHPSDCAEKLISNRSDLGLIPVAAIPYLKESYIT' A
#
# COMPACT_ATOMS: atom_id res chain seq x y z
N MET A 1 8.53 -4.84 17.93
CA MET A 1 8.09 -3.87 16.92
C MET A 1 6.93 -4.47 16.18
N GLU A 2 5.82 -3.75 16.06
CA GLU A 2 4.75 -4.16 15.15
C GLU A 2 5.22 -4.00 13.70
N LYS A 3 4.76 -4.91 12.83
CA LYS A 3 5.08 -4.86 11.39
C LYS A 3 4.17 -3.84 10.70
N ILE A 4 4.72 -3.11 9.75
CA ILE A 4 3.96 -2.15 8.93
C ILE A 4 3.04 -2.93 7.97
N ARG A 5 1.74 -2.63 7.94
CA ARG A 5 0.76 -3.24 7.02
C ARG A 5 0.72 -2.44 5.72
N ILE A 6 1.12 -3.07 4.62
CA ILE A 6 1.21 -2.45 3.30
C ILE A 6 0.23 -3.14 2.36
N SER A 7 -0.69 -2.38 1.77
CA SER A 7 -1.52 -2.85 0.65
C SER A 7 -0.96 -2.32 -0.67
N ALA A 8 -0.50 -3.24 -1.51
CA ALA A 8 0.07 -2.94 -2.82
C ALA A 8 -0.88 -3.37 -3.93
N VAL A 9 -0.83 -2.68 -5.07
CA VAL A 9 -1.71 -2.98 -6.20
C VAL A 9 -1.28 -4.28 -6.89
N ARG A 10 -2.24 -5.16 -7.18
CA ARG A 10 -2.01 -6.41 -7.93
C ARG A 10 -2.01 -6.17 -9.44
N TYR A 11 -1.07 -5.37 -9.92
CA TYR A 11 -0.79 -5.16 -11.33
C TYR A 11 0.67 -5.46 -11.66
N ALA A 12 0.94 -5.76 -12.94
CA ALA A 12 2.28 -6.16 -13.38
C ALA A 12 3.36 -5.10 -13.09
N ASN A 13 2.98 -3.81 -13.13
CA ASN A 13 3.87 -2.71 -12.81
C ASN A 13 4.34 -2.68 -11.33
N THR A 14 3.68 -3.41 -10.45
CA THR A 14 4.00 -3.47 -9.01
C THR A 14 4.99 -4.58 -8.69
N TYR A 15 5.22 -5.54 -9.62
CA TYR A 15 6.15 -6.66 -9.38
C TYR A 15 7.59 -6.23 -9.10
N PRO A 16 8.20 -5.26 -9.82
CA PRO A 16 9.57 -4.84 -9.51
C PRO A 16 9.69 -4.24 -8.10
N PHE A 17 8.67 -3.52 -7.64
CA PHE A 17 8.62 -2.95 -6.29
C PHE A 17 8.58 -4.03 -5.21
N ILE A 18 7.68 -5.00 -5.33
CA ILE A 18 7.56 -6.13 -4.39
C ILE A 18 8.85 -6.97 -4.36
N TYR A 19 9.43 -7.22 -5.53
CA TYR A 19 10.71 -7.91 -5.65
C TYR A 19 11.81 -7.17 -4.88
N GLY A 20 11.97 -5.86 -5.10
CA GLY A 20 12.95 -5.05 -4.37
C GLY A 20 12.75 -5.04 -2.85
N LEU A 21 11.50 -5.00 -2.37
CA LEU A 21 11.19 -5.11 -0.93
C LEU A 21 11.59 -6.47 -0.34
N ARG A 22 11.48 -7.54 -1.13
CA ARG A 22 11.91 -8.87 -0.72
C ARG A 22 13.44 -8.97 -0.67
N GLU A 23 14.12 -8.57 -1.73
CA GLU A 23 15.58 -8.69 -1.85
C GLU A 23 16.32 -7.80 -0.85
N SER A 24 15.76 -6.62 -0.51
CA SER A 24 16.31 -5.74 0.54
C SER A 24 16.12 -6.28 1.98
N GLY A 25 15.37 -7.37 2.16
CA GLY A 25 15.01 -7.90 3.48
C GLY A 25 13.92 -7.10 4.20
N PHE A 26 13.31 -6.11 3.54
CA PHE A 26 12.28 -5.25 4.14
C PHE A 26 11.03 -6.02 4.56
N TYR A 27 10.73 -7.15 3.91
CA TYR A 27 9.63 -8.06 4.30
C TYR A 27 9.67 -8.51 5.79
N LYS A 28 10.84 -8.44 6.46
CA LYS A 28 10.93 -8.73 7.89
C LYS A 28 10.26 -7.66 8.76
N LYS A 29 10.11 -6.45 8.24
CA LYS A 29 9.56 -5.26 8.91
C LYS A 29 8.12 -4.95 8.51
N ALA A 30 7.57 -5.62 7.49
CA ALA A 30 6.25 -5.34 6.94
C ALA A 30 5.44 -6.61 6.64
N ILE A 31 4.13 -6.47 6.69
CA ILE A 31 3.17 -7.42 6.12
C ILE A 31 2.70 -6.78 4.81
N ILE A 32 3.01 -7.41 3.68
CA ILE A 32 2.71 -6.86 2.37
C ILE A 32 1.63 -7.74 1.72
N GLU A 33 0.48 -7.14 1.47
CA GLU A 33 -0.65 -7.77 0.77
C GLU A 33 -0.79 -7.14 -0.62
N THR A 34 -1.35 -7.90 -1.57
CA THR A 34 -1.62 -7.40 -2.92
C THR A 34 -3.11 -7.48 -3.24
N ASP A 35 -3.72 -6.36 -3.57
CA ASP A 35 -5.17 -6.23 -3.77
C ASP A 35 -5.51 -5.43 -5.04
N HIS A 36 -6.80 -5.31 -5.36
CA HIS A 36 -7.24 -4.39 -6.41
C HIS A 36 -7.05 -2.93 -5.95
N PRO A 37 -6.79 -1.94 -6.84
CA PRO A 37 -6.57 -0.55 -6.41
C PRO A 37 -7.68 0.05 -5.56
N SER A 38 -8.94 -0.33 -5.82
CA SER A 38 -10.10 0.08 -5.00
C SER A 38 -9.98 -0.42 -3.56
N ASP A 39 -9.53 -1.65 -3.40
CA ASP A 39 -9.40 -2.31 -2.10
C ASP A 39 -8.21 -1.73 -1.34
N CYS A 40 -7.10 -1.41 -2.03
CA CYS A 40 -5.98 -0.68 -1.44
C CYS A 40 -6.43 0.67 -0.85
N ALA A 41 -7.23 1.42 -1.60
CA ALA A 41 -7.78 2.70 -1.14
C ALA A 41 -8.71 2.52 0.07
N GLU A 42 -9.63 1.57 -0.01
CA GLU A 42 -10.59 1.28 1.05
C GLU A 42 -9.89 0.80 2.33
N LYS A 43 -8.87 -0.07 2.23
CA LYS A 43 -8.04 -0.49 3.37
C LYS A 43 -7.31 0.69 4.02
N LEU A 44 -6.78 1.63 3.25
CA LEU A 44 -6.09 2.79 3.79
C LEU A 44 -7.07 3.74 4.50
N ILE A 45 -8.20 4.05 3.86
CA ILE A 45 -9.25 4.94 4.42
C ILE A 45 -9.84 4.34 5.72
N SER A 46 -10.04 3.02 5.75
CA SER A 46 -10.58 2.29 6.91
C SER A 46 -9.52 1.90 7.96
N ASN A 47 -8.28 2.37 7.82
CA ASN A 47 -7.16 2.07 8.73
C ASN A 47 -6.85 0.56 8.86
N ARG A 48 -7.22 -0.24 7.85
CA ARG A 48 -6.88 -1.67 7.73
C ARG A 48 -5.48 -1.89 7.14
N SER A 49 -4.90 -0.87 6.51
CA SER A 49 -3.48 -0.79 6.14
C SER A 49 -2.86 0.50 6.64
N ASP A 50 -1.57 0.47 6.97
CA ASP A 50 -0.82 1.65 7.40
C ASP A 50 -0.26 2.43 6.19
N LEU A 51 0.03 1.71 5.10
CA LEU A 51 0.51 2.27 3.84
C LEU A 51 -0.24 1.61 2.66
N GLY A 52 -0.64 2.40 1.68
CA GLY A 52 -1.36 1.92 0.50
C GLY A 52 -0.83 2.52 -0.79
N LEU A 53 -0.65 1.69 -1.82
CA LEU A 53 -0.51 2.18 -3.19
C LEU A 53 -1.93 2.40 -3.75
N ILE A 54 -2.40 3.65 -3.75
CA ILE A 54 -3.79 3.99 -4.07
C ILE A 54 -3.90 4.79 -5.38
N PRO A 55 -5.03 4.74 -6.10
CA PRO A 55 -5.30 5.65 -7.23
C PRO A 55 -5.33 7.11 -6.78
N VAL A 56 -4.88 8.04 -7.63
CA VAL A 56 -5.00 9.50 -7.39
C VAL A 56 -6.45 9.93 -7.13
N ALA A 57 -7.41 9.26 -7.78
CA ALA A 57 -8.84 9.50 -7.59
C ALA A 57 -9.35 9.17 -6.17
N ALA A 58 -8.57 8.44 -5.35
CA ALA A 58 -8.91 8.14 -3.97
C ALA A 58 -8.56 9.29 -2.99
N ILE A 59 -7.73 10.26 -3.40
CA ILE A 59 -7.26 11.36 -2.54
C ILE A 59 -8.41 12.13 -1.86
N PRO A 60 -9.50 12.53 -2.55
CA PRO A 60 -10.59 13.28 -1.92
C PRO A 60 -11.32 12.53 -0.80
N TYR A 61 -11.14 11.21 -0.69
CA TYR A 61 -11.77 10.38 0.33
C TYR A 61 -10.84 10.10 1.52
N LEU A 62 -9.60 10.60 1.48
CA LEU A 62 -8.67 10.51 2.61
C LEU A 62 -9.08 11.52 3.69
N LYS A 63 -8.86 11.16 4.95
CA LYS A 63 -9.09 12.07 6.09
C LYS A 63 -8.25 13.35 5.96
N GLU A 64 -7.00 13.20 5.53
CA GLU A 64 -6.05 14.28 5.31
C GLU A 64 -5.21 13.95 4.08
N SER A 65 -4.88 14.94 3.27
CA SER A 65 -4.04 14.79 2.08
C SER A 65 -3.16 16.00 1.87
N TYR A 66 -1.91 15.77 1.48
CA TYR A 66 -0.92 16.81 1.16
C TYR A 66 -0.55 16.66 -0.32
N ILE A 67 -1.07 17.57 -1.15
CA ILE A 67 -0.75 17.67 -2.58
C ILE A 67 -0.14 19.06 -2.84
N THR A 68 0.91 19.11 -3.64
CA THR A 68 1.59 20.34 -4.07
C THR A 68 1.32 20.59 -5.55
#